data_AF-A0A429FR80-F1
#
_entry.id   AF-A0A429FR80-F1
#
_cell.length_a   1.000
_cell.length_b   1.000
_cell.length_c   1.000
_cell.angle_alpha   90.00
_cell.angle_beta   90.00
_cell.angle_gamma   90.00
#
_symmetry.space_group_name_H-M   'P 1'
#
loop_
_entity.id
_entity.type
_entity.pdbx_description
1 polymer ?
#
loop_
_entity_poly.entity_id
_entity_poly.type
_entity_poly.pdbx_seq_one_letter_code
_entity_poly.pdbx_strand_id
1 'polypeptide(L)'
;MAPRTAAVPKVIGLDLSLTCTGVAGEGWTDTIRPRTGVRGHPRLAFIVERVADHITGADLVVIEGPSFGGGVAHRHEDLAGLRVMVRHACWRRGIPYAVVPPSCRALYATGKGSGSKGAVRDAVRTRYGVDCDGPGRYDQADAYTLLAMGLHHLGWPLAVVPDTHRRGLDGSQWPVTEGLAA
;
A
#
# COMPACT_ATOMS: atom_id res chain seq x y z
N MET A 1 0.29 -24.92 26.52
CA MET A 1 0.65 -24.07 25.37
C MET A 1 0.84 -22.66 25.91
N ALA A 2 2.08 -22.16 25.96
CA ALA A 2 2.34 -20.82 26.48
C ALA A 2 1.65 -19.78 25.58
N PRO A 3 1.06 -18.70 26.13
CA PRO A 3 0.53 -17.62 25.31
C PRO A 3 1.68 -17.02 24.51
N ARG A 4 1.58 -17.04 23.18
CA ARG A 4 2.46 -16.22 22.34
C ARG A 4 2.19 -14.78 22.74
N THR A 5 3.19 -14.11 23.32
CA THR A 5 3.22 -12.64 23.36
C THR A 5 3.00 -12.17 21.93
N ALA A 6 1.92 -11.45 21.67
CA ALA A 6 1.59 -11.03 20.31
C ALA A 6 2.67 -10.06 19.84
N ALA A 7 3.51 -10.50 18.90
CA ALA A 7 4.45 -9.61 18.22
C ALA A 7 3.67 -8.63 17.34
N VAL A 8 4.19 -7.41 17.18
CA VAL A 8 3.64 -6.43 16.23
C VAL A 8 3.66 -7.07 14.83
N PRO A 9 2.53 -7.10 14.09
CA PRO A 9 2.48 -7.72 12.78
C PRO A 9 3.33 -6.94 11.78
N LYS A 10 4.09 -7.65 10.93
CA LYS A 10 4.84 -7.06 9.83
C LYS A 10 3.89 -6.72 8.68
N VAL A 11 3.48 -5.47 8.59
CA VAL A 11 2.65 -4.96 7.50
C VAL A 11 3.52 -4.29 6.44
N ILE A 12 3.16 -4.42 5.16
CA ILE A 12 3.79 -3.70 4.04
C ILE A 12 2.73 -2.95 3.24
N GLY A 13 2.94 -1.64 3.03
CA GLY A 13 2.09 -0.80 2.18
C GLY A 13 2.66 -0.66 0.77
N LEU A 14 1.79 -0.75 -0.25
CA LEU A 14 2.17 -0.69 -1.68
C LEU A 14 1.28 0.30 -2.46
N ASP A 15 1.89 1.39 -2.93
CA ASP A 15 1.29 2.29 -3.92
C ASP A 15 1.84 1.94 -5.32
N LEU A 16 1.07 1.15 -6.08
CA LEU A 16 1.55 0.54 -7.32
C LEU A 16 1.51 1.50 -8.50
N SER A 17 2.63 1.58 -9.21
CA SER A 17 2.79 2.45 -10.38
C SER A 17 3.81 1.89 -11.36
N LEU A 18 3.53 2.10 -12.64
CA LEU A 18 4.39 1.65 -13.74
C LEU A 18 5.69 2.46 -13.87
N THR A 19 5.84 3.57 -13.13
CA THR A 19 7.03 4.44 -13.23
C THR A 19 7.69 4.72 -11.89
N CYS A 20 6.94 4.62 -10.78
CA CYS A 20 7.46 4.79 -9.43
C CYS A 20 6.49 4.16 -8.44
N THR A 21 6.69 2.88 -8.13
CA THR A 21 5.90 2.21 -7.08
C THR A 21 6.45 2.61 -5.71
N GLY A 22 5.59 3.10 -4.83
CA GLY A 22 5.94 3.35 -3.43
C GLY A 22 5.83 2.08 -2.60
N VAL A 23 6.77 1.88 -1.68
CA VAL A 23 6.79 0.76 -0.73
C VAL A 23 7.05 1.31 0.67
N ALA A 24 6.37 0.77 1.67
CA ALA A 24 6.60 1.17 3.06
C ALA A 24 6.48 0.00 4.03
N GLY A 25 7.31 0.02 5.07
CA GLY A 25 7.19 -0.79 6.29
C GLY A 25 7.36 0.10 7.52
N GLU A 26 7.18 -0.46 8.71
CA GLU A 26 7.22 0.35 9.94
C GLU A 26 8.55 1.12 10.05
N GLY A 27 8.47 2.45 10.10
CA GLY A 27 9.62 3.35 10.21
C GLY A 27 10.42 3.59 8.91
N TRP A 28 10.02 3.04 7.75
CA TRP A 28 10.76 3.25 6.50
C TRP A 28 9.87 3.33 5.24
N THR A 29 10.40 3.97 4.21
CA THR A 29 9.82 4.04 2.87
C THR A 29 10.88 3.80 1.79
N ASP A 30 10.46 3.32 0.63
CA ASP A 30 11.32 3.12 -0.55
C ASP A 30 10.50 3.32 -1.85
N THR A 31 11.17 3.35 -2.99
CA THR A 31 10.53 3.34 -4.31
C THR A 31 11.16 2.36 -5.28
N ILE A 32 10.31 1.67 -6.03
CA ILE A 32 10.72 0.80 -7.14
C ILE A 32 10.52 1.56 -8.45
N ARG A 33 11.64 1.83 -9.15
CA ARG A 33 11.67 2.62 -10.39
C ARG A 33 12.25 1.79 -11.53
N PRO A 34 11.42 1.33 -12.48
CA PRO A 34 11.91 0.67 -13.68
C PRO A 34 12.81 1.62 -14.48
N ARG A 35 13.81 1.06 -15.17
CA ARG A 35 14.69 1.83 -16.07
C ARG A 35 13.86 2.54 -17.15
N THR A 36 14.22 3.80 -17.42
CA THR A 36 13.62 4.60 -18.49
C THR A 36 13.63 3.84 -19.82
N GLY A 37 12.53 3.92 -20.57
CA GLY A 37 12.35 3.23 -21.85
C GLY A 37 11.84 1.78 -21.77
N VAL A 38 11.94 1.10 -20.62
CA VAL A 38 11.41 -0.28 -20.49
C VAL A 38 9.88 -0.27 -20.36
N ARG A 39 9.19 -1.14 -21.09
CA ARG A 39 7.71 -1.23 -21.18
C ARG A 39 7.24 -2.69 -21.21
N GLY A 40 5.93 -2.90 -21.12
CA GLY A 40 5.31 -4.24 -21.21
C GLY A 40 5.80 -5.20 -20.13
N HIS A 41 5.85 -6.49 -20.47
CA HIS A 41 6.21 -7.57 -19.54
C HIS A 41 7.56 -7.37 -18.81
N PRO A 42 8.68 -6.96 -19.46
CA PRO A 42 9.94 -6.74 -18.74
C PRO A 42 9.81 -5.72 -17.60
N ARG A 43 9.01 -4.67 -17.79
CA ARG A 43 8.73 -3.68 -16.73
C ARG A 43 7.90 -4.29 -15.62
N LEU A 44 6.85 -5.04 -15.98
CA LEU A 44 5.96 -5.67 -14.99
C LEU A 44 6.71 -6.71 -14.16
N ALA A 45 7.51 -7.56 -14.79
CA ALA A 45 8.36 -8.56 -14.13
C ALA A 45 9.31 -7.90 -13.13
N PHE A 46 10.05 -6.86 -13.55
CA PHE A 46 10.93 -6.11 -12.65
C PHE A 46 10.20 -5.57 -11.42
N ILE A 47 9.02 -4.93 -11.60
CA ILE A 47 8.29 -4.37 -10.46
C ILE A 47 7.83 -5.50 -9.53
N VAL A 48 7.28 -6.58 -10.08
CA VAL A 48 6.76 -7.71 -9.29
C VAL A 48 7.86 -8.43 -8.52
N GLU A 49 9.04 -8.63 -9.11
CA GLU A 49 10.21 -9.21 -8.44
C GLU A 49 10.67 -8.34 -7.27
N ARG A 50 10.80 -7.02 -7.50
CA ARG A 50 11.18 -6.09 -6.42
C ARG A 50 10.14 -6.00 -5.31
N VAL A 51 8.85 -5.99 -5.66
CA VAL A 51 7.76 -6.06 -4.66
C VAL A 51 7.84 -7.36 -3.87
N ALA A 52 8.07 -8.49 -4.54
CA ALA A 52 8.21 -9.80 -3.90
C ALA A 52 9.33 -9.82 -2.84
N ASP A 53 10.45 -9.15 -3.11
CA ASP A 53 11.54 -9.01 -2.13
C ASP A 53 11.07 -8.28 -0.87
N HIS A 54 10.37 -7.15 -1.02
CA HIS A 54 9.90 -6.35 0.12
C HIS A 54 8.80 -7.05 0.95
N ILE A 55 7.88 -7.78 0.32
CA ILE A 55 6.76 -8.42 1.03
C ILE A 55 7.16 -9.72 1.74
N THR A 56 8.39 -10.21 1.57
CA THR A 56 8.80 -11.49 2.16
C THR A 56 8.64 -11.49 3.68
N GLY A 57 7.88 -12.46 4.20
CA GLY A 57 7.58 -12.60 5.63
C GLY A 57 6.60 -11.58 6.20
N ALA A 58 5.89 -10.81 5.36
CA ALA A 58 4.83 -9.93 5.83
C ALA A 58 3.62 -10.73 6.33
N ASP A 59 3.01 -10.26 7.43
CA ASP A 59 1.75 -10.76 7.97
C ASP A 59 0.54 -10.18 7.22
N LEU A 60 0.72 -9.02 6.56
CA LEU A 60 -0.29 -8.37 5.72
C LEU A 60 0.35 -7.45 4.69
N VAL A 61 -0.15 -7.47 3.45
CA VAL A 61 0.19 -6.49 2.41
C VAL A 61 -1.02 -5.61 2.10
N VAL A 62 -0.88 -4.29 2.16
CA VAL A 62 -1.96 -3.35 1.84
C VAL A 62 -1.67 -2.66 0.51
N ILE A 63 -2.53 -2.86 -0.48
CA ILE A 63 -2.31 -2.46 -1.87
C ILE A 63 -3.30 -1.36 -2.25
N GLU A 64 -2.85 -0.27 -2.89
CA GLU A 64 -3.78 0.71 -3.45
C GLU A 64 -4.64 0.09 -4.57
N GLY A 65 -5.95 0.30 -4.48
CA GLY A 65 -6.93 -0.11 -5.46
C GLY A 65 -6.95 0.78 -6.71
N PRO A 66 -7.73 0.41 -7.74
CA PRO A 66 -7.89 1.24 -8.93
C PRO A 66 -8.57 2.59 -8.61
N SER A 67 -8.17 3.63 -9.34
CA SER A 67 -8.93 4.89 -9.43
C SER A 67 -9.86 4.83 -10.65
N PHE A 68 -11.15 5.09 -10.45
CA PHE A 68 -12.16 5.13 -11.51
C PHE A 68 -12.39 6.53 -12.11
N GLY A 69 -11.57 7.53 -11.71
CA GLY A 69 -11.77 8.95 -12.07
C GLY A 69 -11.10 9.43 -13.36
N GLY A 70 -10.51 8.55 -14.18
CA GLY A 70 -9.81 8.92 -15.40
C GLY A 70 -10.16 8.00 -16.56
N GLY A 71 -10.41 8.58 -17.74
CA GLY A 71 -10.88 7.85 -18.93
C GLY A 71 -10.00 6.66 -19.35
N VAL A 72 -10.63 5.70 -20.03
CA VAL A 72 -10.05 4.41 -20.43
C VAL A 72 -8.92 4.60 -21.45
N ALA A 73 -7.67 4.64 -20.98
CA ALA A 73 -6.47 4.58 -21.82
C ALA A 73 -5.72 3.27 -21.59
N HIS A 74 -4.94 2.77 -22.57
CA HIS A 74 -4.13 1.53 -22.45
C HIS A 74 -3.22 1.44 -21.21
N ARG A 75 -2.83 2.58 -20.62
CA ARG A 75 -2.10 2.59 -19.33
C ARG A 75 -2.88 1.97 -18.17
N HIS A 76 -4.20 1.96 -18.25
CA HIS A 76 -5.08 1.31 -17.26
C HIS A 76 -4.95 -0.21 -17.30
N GLU A 77 -4.66 -0.80 -18.46
CA GLU A 77 -4.53 -2.25 -18.63
C GLU A 77 -3.24 -2.76 -18.00
N ASP A 78 -2.07 -2.20 -18.35
CA ASP A 78 -0.78 -2.56 -17.75
C ASP A 78 -0.80 -2.40 -16.22
N LEU A 79 -1.38 -1.32 -15.72
CA LEU A 79 -1.46 -1.07 -14.28
C LEU A 79 -2.47 -2.00 -13.59
N ALA A 80 -3.57 -2.36 -14.25
CA ALA A 80 -4.48 -3.40 -13.77
C ALA A 80 -3.80 -4.76 -13.75
N GLY A 81 -3.04 -5.11 -14.80
CA GLY A 81 -2.21 -6.30 -14.87
C GLY A 81 -1.19 -6.34 -13.74
N LEU A 82 -0.47 -5.24 -13.49
CA LEU A 82 0.46 -5.13 -12.36
C LEU A 82 -0.22 -5.42 -11.01
N ARG A 83 -1.40 -4.83 -10.75
CA ARG A 83 -2.17 -5.10 -9.53
C ARG A 83 -2.58 -6.56 -9.41
N VAL A 84 -2.96 -7.23 -10.50
CA VAL A 84 -3.25 -8.67 -10.49
C VAL A 84 -1.99 -9.48 -10.18
N MET A 85 -0.87 -9.18 -10.84
CA MET A 85 0.40 -9.91 -10.63
C MET A 85 0.93 -9.76 -9.21
N VAL A 86 0.83 -8.57 -8.60
CA VAL A 86 1.25 -8.37 -7.20
C VAL A 86 0.34 -9.13 -6.22
N ARG A 87 -0.97 -9.12 -6.43
CA ARG A 87 -1.91 -9.94 -5.63
C ARG A 87 -1.62 -11.43 -5.78
N HIS A 88 -1.33 -11.89 -7.00
CA HIS A 88 -0.89 -13.25 -7.26
C HIS A 88 0.43 -13.58 -6.55
N ALA A 89 1.38 -12.64 -6.51
CA ALA A 89 2.65 -12.80 -5.80
C ALA A 89 2.46 -12.94 -4.28
N CYS A 90 1.47 -12.25 -3.69
CA CYS A 90 1.07 -12.41 -2.30
C CYS A 90 0.43 -13.80 -2.07
N TRP A 91 -0.55 -14.18 -2.90
CA TRP A 91 -1.21 -15.49 -2.85
C TRP A 91 -0.22 -16.65 -2.97
N ARG A 92 0.71 -16.59 -3.92
CA ARG A 92 1.79 -17.57 -4.11
C ARG A 92 2.68 -17.77 -2.88
N ARG A 93 2.72 -16.80 -1.97
CA ARG A 93 3.51 -16.80 -0.73
C ARG A 93 2.65 -17.06 0.52
N GLY A 94 1.34 -17.26 0.37
CA GLY A 94 0.43 -17.38 1.50
C GLY A 94 0.29 -16.09 2.32
N ILE A 95 0.61 -14.94 1.74
CA ILE A 95 0.55 -13.65 2.43
C ILE A 95 -0.83 -13.03 2.16
N PRO A 96 -1.64 -12.75 3.20
CA PRO A 96 -2.92 -12.09 3.01
C PRO A 96 -2.69 -10.65 2.54
N TYR A 97 -3.61 -10.15 1.72
CA TYR A 97 -3.54 -8.77 1.24
C TYR A 97 -4.88 -8.06 1.37
N ALA A 98 -4.81 -6.74 1.57
CA ALA A 98 -5.93 -5.82 1.53
C ALA A 98 -5.86 -4.94 0.29
N VAL A 99 -7.02 -4.46 -0.18
CA VAL A 99 -7.13 -3.48 -1.27
C VAL A 99 -7.81 -2.23 -0.75
N VAL A 100 -7.13 -1.09 -0.82
CA VAL A 100 -7.60 0.19 -0.29
C VAL A 100 -7.84 1.18 -1.43
N PRO A 101 -9.05 1.71 -1.62
CA PRO A 101 -9.30 2.75 -2.62
C PRO A 101 -8.47 4.03 -2.38
N PRO A 102 -8.04 4.75 -3.43
CA PRO A 102 -7.25 5.98 -3.27
C PRO A 102 -7.93 7.05 -2.39
N SER A 103 -9.26 7.19 -2.52
CA SER A 103 -10.03 8.13 -1.70
C SER A 103 -10.07 7.74 -0.22
N CYS A 104 -10.08 6.44 0.08
CA CYS A 104 -10.05 5.92 1.46
C CYS A 104 -8.69 6.18 2.11
N ARG A 105 -7.60 5.94 1.38
CA ARG A 105 -6.24 6.26 1.79
C ARG A 105 -6.07 7.77 2.05
N ALA A 106 -6.52 8.61 1.12
CA ALA A 106 -6.44 10.07 1.27
C ALA A 106 -7.29 10.56 2.46
N LEU A 107 -8.48 10.00 2.66
CA LEU A 107 -9.35 10.27 3.81
C LEU A 107 -8.64 9.91 5.12
N TYR A 108 -8.00 8.74 5.20
CA TYR A 108 -7.27 8.32 6.39
C TYR A 108 -6.08 9.24 6.71
N ALA A 109 -5.30 9.61 5.69
CA ALA A 109 -4.18 10.53 5.89
C ALA A 109 -4.65 11.91 6.36
N THR A 110 -5.60 12.50 5.64
CA THR A 110 -5.85 13.96 5.64
C THR A 110 -7.23 14.39 6.15
N GLY A 111 -8.15 13.45 6.38
CA GLY A 111 -9.53 13.75 6.74
C GLY A 111 -10.41 14.12 5.54
N LYS A 112 -9.86 14.10 4.32
CA LYS A 112 -10.56 14.39 3.08
C LYS A 112 -10.20 13.38 1.99
N GLY A 113 -11.21 12.74 1.38
CA GLY A 113 -11.00 11.73 0.33
C GLY A 113 -10.39 12.26 -0.98
N SER A 114 -10.31 13.58 -1.13
CA SER A 114 -9.60 14.27 -2.22
C SER A 114 -8.39 15.06 -1.73
N GLY A 115 -7.76 14.61 -0.64
CA GLY A 115 -6.51 15.18 -0.13
C GLY A 115 -5.42 15.20 -1.20
N SER A 116 -4.66 16.30 -1.26
CA SER A 116 -3.57 16.43 -2.23
C SER A 116 -2.39 15.52 -1.85
N LYS A 117 -1.58 15.15 -2.84
CA LYS A 117 -0.33 14.38 -2.60
C LYS A 117 0.61 15.06 -1.59
N GLY A 118 0.66 16.39 -1.60
CA GLY A 118 1.42 17.18 -0.60
C GLY A 118 0.84 17.05 0.81
N ALA A 119 -0.49 17.16 0.95
CA ALA A 119 -1.15 17.03 2.24
C ALA A 119 -0.99 15.63 2.84
N VAL A 120 -1.01 14.57 2.03
CA VAL A 120 -0.74 13.20 2.50
C VAL A 120 0.69 13.10 3.05
N ARG A 121 1.69 13.57 2.30
CA ARG A 121 3.09 13.59 2.74
C ARG A 121 3.27 14.34 4.05
N ASP A 122 2.71 15.55 4.14
CA ASP A 122 2.85 16.39 5.34
C ASP A 122 2.14 15.74 6.54
N ALA A 123 1.01 15.04 6.32
CA ALA A 123 0.34 14.26 7.35
C ALA A 123 1.16 13.05 7.82
N VAL A 124 1.84 12.34 6.91
CA VAL A 124 2.74 11.23 7.25
C VAL A 124 3.89 11.72 8.12
N ARG A 125 4.53 12.83 7.71
CA ARG A 125 5.61 13.46 8.49
C ARG A 125 5.14 13.88 9.88
N THR A 126 4.02 14.60 9.95
CA THR A 126 3.51 15.17 11.21
C THR A 126 3.03 14.09 12.16
N ARG A 127 2.34 13.06 11.66
CA ARG A 127 1.72 12.04 12.51
C ARG A 127 2.67 10.91 12.90
N TYR A 128 3.60 10.55 12.03
CA TYR A 128 4.44 9.35 12.21
C TYR A 128 5.94 9.65 12.25
N GLY A 129 6.36 10.91 12.05
CA GLY A 129 7.78 11.29 12.07
C GLY A 129 8.59 10.73 10.89
N VAL A 130 7.92 10.29 9.82
CA VAL A 130 8.58 9.70 8.64
C VAL A 130 8.73 10.75 7.55
N ASP A 131 9.99 11.05 7.22
CA ASP A 131 10.34 11.93 6.11
C ASP A 131 10.26 11.16 4.78
N CYS A 132 9.46 11.67 3.85
CA CYS A 132 9.35 11.14 2.49
C CYS A 132 9.94 12.16 1.53
N ASP A 133 11.02 11.80 0.83
CA ASP A 133 11.86 12.73 0.09
C ASP A 133 12.17 12.28 -1.34
N GLY A 134 12.76 13.21 -2.09
CA GLY A 134 13.21 12.97 -3.46
C GLY A 134 12.07 12.86 -4.49
N PRO A 135 12.37 12.30 -5.67
CA PRO A 135 11.42 12.23 -6.79
C PRO A 135 10.19 11.35 -6.54
N GLY A 136 10.18 10.56 -5.45
CA GLY A 136 9.14 9.57 -5.12
C GLY A 136 8.43 9.80 -3.80
N ARG A 137 8.68 10.95 -3.17
CA ARG A 137 8.12 11.33 -1.86
C ARG A 137 6.61 11.15 -1.72
N TYR A 138 5.86 11.35 -2.80
CA TYR A 138 4.41 11.21 -2.74
C TYR A 138 3.99 9.75 -2.77
N ASP A 139 4.63 8.94 -3.63
CA ASP A 139 4.35 7.50 -3.72
C ASP A 139 4.79 6.80 -2.41
N GLN A 140 5.89 7.24 -1.81
CA GLN A 140 6.33 6.82 -0.46
C GLN A 140 5.29 7.14 0.62
N ALA A 141 4.78 8.38 0.65
CA ALA A 141 3.79 8.79 1.64
C ALA A 141 2.45 8.06 1.46
N ASP A 142 2.05 7.83 0.21
CA ASP A 142 0.87 7.05 -0.14
C ASP A 142 1.04 5.60 0.36
N ALA A 143 2.19 4.96 0.11
CA ALA A 143 2.53 3.64 0.64
C ALA A 143 2.58 3.58 2.17
N TYR A 144 3.17 4.58 2.83
CA TYR A 144 3.23 4.63 4.31
C TYR A 144 1.84 4.79 4.93
N THR A 145 0.95 5.52 4.26
CA THR A 145 -0.45 5.61 4.68
C THR A 145 -1.14 4.25 4.62
N LEU A 146 -0.93 3.47 3.55
CA LEU A 146 -1.49 2.12 3.41
C LEU A 146 -0.98 1.16 4.49
N LEU A 147 0.33 1.22 4.78
CA LEU A 147 0.93 0.52 5.91
C LEU A 147 0.23 0.86 7.22
N ALA A 148 0.10 2.15 7.53
CA ALA A 148 -0.51 2.62 8.77
C ALA A 148 -1.99 2.19 8.88
N MET A 149 -2.71 2.16 7.75
CA MET A 149 -4.08 1.64 7.70
C MET A 149 -4.13 0.14 8.01
N GLY A 150 -3.21 -0.66 7.47
CA GLY A 150 -3.14 -2.10 7.75
C GLY A 150 -2.85 -2.41 9.21
N LEU A 151 -1.87 -1.70 9.79
CA LEU A 151 -1.56 -1.81 11.22
C LEU A 151 -2.76 -1.41 12.11
N HIS A 152 -3.45 -0.31 11.76
CA HIS A 152 -4.67 0.10 12.47
C HIS A 152 -5.77 -0.98 12.36
N HIS A 153 -6.01 -1.53 11.17
CA HIS A 153 -6.99 -2.60 10.98
C HIS A 153 -6.70 -3.83 11.85
N LEU A 154 -5.42 -4.18 12.03
CA LEU A 154 -4.99 -5.30 12.87
C LEU A 154 -4.98 -5.00 14.39
N GLY A 155 -5.40 -3.79 14.80
CA GLY A 155 -5.41 -3.39 16.21
C GLY A 155 -4.09 -2.83 16.75
N TRP A 156 -3.16 -2.50 15.85
CA TRP A 156 -1.83 -1.95 16.17
C TRP A 156 -1.61 -0.55 15.56
N PRO A 157 -2.51 0.44 15.78
CA PRO A 157 -2.37 1.75 15.15
C PRO A 157 -1.06 2.46 15.56
N LEU A 158 -0.31 2.97 14.58
CA LEU A 158 0.94 3.70 14.81
C LEU A 158 0.77 5.04 15.55
N ALA A 159 -0.44 5.61 15.52
CA ALA A 159 -0.78 6.84 16.21
C ALA A 159 -2.30 6.92 16.43
N VAL A 160 -2.74 7.83 17.31
CA VAL A 160 -4.15 8.19 17.42
C VAL A 160 -4.58 8.91 16.14
N VAL A 161 -5.62 8.37 15.49
CA VAL A 161 -6.19 8.93 14.25
C VAL A 161 -7.63 9.37 14.53
N PRO A 162 -8.01 10.63 14.24
CA PRO A 162 -9.39 11.11 14.47
C PRO A 162 -10.45 10.25 13.76
N ASP A 163 -11.64 10.15 14.33
CA ASP A 163 -12.73 9.35 13.74
C ASP A 163 -13.08 9.74 12.31
N THR A 164 -13.01 11.05 12.01
CA THR A 164 -13.26 11.58 10.68
C THR A 164 -12.30 11.01 9.63
N HIS A 165 -11.06 10.69 10.03
CA HIS A 165 -10.03 10.04 9.22
C HIS A 165 -10.16 8.51 9.26
N ARG A 166 -10.44 7.93 10.44
CA ARG A 166 -10.55 6.47 10.65
C ARG A 166 -11.54 5.82 9.70
N ARG A 167 -12.61 6.52 9.30
CA ARG A 167 -13.57 6.09 8.27
C ARG A 167 -12.95 5.69 6.93
N GLY A 168 -11.71 6.10 6.65
CA GLY A 168 -10.95 5.57 5.51
C GLY A 168 -10.74 4.05 5.56
N LEU A 169 -10.81 3.42 6.74
CA LEU A 169 -10.73 1.97 6.87
C LEU A 169 -12.00 1.26 6.34
N ASP A 170 -13.16 1.91 6.46
CA ASP A 170 -14.48 1.28 6.22
C ASP A 170 -14.72 0.95 4.74
N GLY A 171 -14.13 1.72 3.83
CA GLY A 171 -14.23 1.50 2.38
C GLY A 171 -13.17 0.55 1.81
N SER A 172 -12.35 -0.06 2.66
CA SER A 172 -11.25 -0.94 2.24
C SER A 172 -11.68 -2.40 2.21
N GLN A 173 -11.16 -3.16 1.24
CA GLN A 173 -11.31 -4.60 1.21
C GLN A 173 -10.20 -5.24 2.03
N TRP A 174 -10.50 -5.56 3.29
CA TRP A 174 -9.61 -6.30 4.17
C TRP A 174 -9.64 -7.81 3.83
N PRO A 175 -8.55 -8.56 4.05
CA PRO A 175 -8.59 -10.00 3.87
C PRO A 175 -9.61 -10.58 4.85
N VAL A 176 -10.60 -11.29 4.33
CA VAL A 176 -11.31 -12.26 5.16
C VAL A 176 -10.32 -13.37 5.47
N THR A 177 -10.35 -13.92 6.68
CA THR A 177 -9.50 -15.04 7.10
C THR A 177 -9.64 -16.25 6.14
N GLU A 178 -10.67 -16.29 5.30
CA GLU A 178 -10.88 -17.29 4.25
C GLU A 178 -10.16 -16.95 2.94
N GLY A 179 -8.84 -17.15 2.94
CA GLY A 179 -8.05 -17.42 1.74
C GLY A 179 -7.48 -18.85 1.70
N LEU A 180 -7.85 -19.68 2.69
CA LEU A 180 -7.48 -21.10 2.84
C LEU A 180 -8.65 -22.05 2.53
N ALA A 181 -9.79 -21.54 2.06
CA ALA A 181 -10.92 -22.36 1.65
C ALA A 181 -10.96 -22.49 0.12
N ALA A 182 -10.12 -23.41 -0.39
CA ALA A 182 -10.36 -24.39 -1.47
C ALA A 182 -9.02 -24.99 -1.90
#